data_AF-A0A0P8AJK3-F1
#
_entry.id   AF-A0A0P8AJK3-F1
#
_cell.length_a   1.000
_cell.length_b   1.000
_cell.length_c   1.000
_cell.angle_alpha   90.00
_cell.angle_beta   90.00
_cell.angle_gamma   90.00
#
_symmetry.space_group_name_H-M   'P 1'
#
loop_
_entity.id
_entity.type
_entity.pdbx_description
1 polymer ?
#
loop_
_entity_poly.entity_id
_entity_poly.type
_entity_poly.pdbx_seq_one_letter_code
_entity_poly.pdbx_strand_id
1 'polypeptide(L)'
;MPEIQTYPVNPDRNQPWNGLPLLPIAPSLYRDVDIYEQLGKAKEALAMLAGRSIAIPNPGMLINSISLQEAKVSSAIENVFTTDDELYRAISDSKIDSEAPGPAKEVLRYREALWTGYHYLKEKGRFDREYFIKLYQIIQDSSDGIRPPFARTFIRMGGTGPNAGKPAYTPPRGKGIVEAKLDNLIQFLNDEQSQPDDILLKMCIAHYQFEVIHPFRDGNGRAGRIMNLHIITRNQLLDLPILYLSRYILEHKHDYYENLAGVSRYGNWKSWFIYMLKAVEWTSKLTLRKVNDIIDSKDEILQVLREQTDVRRPEDLCEAIFTQPYIKVNHLTNRGLYAENTARNYLNQLSELQVLQKKEIRGRHYYINPALVEILAY
;
A
#
# COMPACT_ATOMS: atom_id res chain seq x y z
N MET A 1 -20.43 -34.01 -19.15
CA MET A 1 -19.43 -33.16 -18.48
C MET A 1 -20.18 -31.99 -17.86
N PRO A 2 -19.96 -31.62 -16.60
CA PRO A 2 -20.60 -30.42 -16.05
C PRO A 2 -20.14 -29.22 -16.90
N GLU A 3 -21.09 -28.40 -17.35
CA GLU A 3 -20.77 -27.17 -18.09
C GLU A 3 -19.79 -26.34 -17.26
N ILE A 4 -18.63 -26.02 -17.85
CA ILE A 4 -17.69 -25.08 -17.25
C ILE A 4 -18.41 -23.75 -17.22
N GLN A 5 -18.87 -23.33 -16.05
CA GLN A 5 -19.55 -22.05 -15.89
C GLN A 5 -18.56 -20.93 -16.21
N THR A 6 -18.71 -20.35 -17.39
CA THR A 6 -17.86 -19.25 -17.86
C THR A 6 -18.30 -17.96 -17.17
N TYR A 7 -17.31 -17.17 -16.73
CA TYR A 7 -17.60 -15.87 -16.12
C TYR A 7 -18.22 -14.94 -17.17
N PRO A 8 -19.34 -14.25 -16.87
CA PRO A 8 -19.93 -13.30 -17.82
C PRO A 8 -18.91 -12.23 -18.22
N VAL A 9 -18.75 -12.03 -19.52
CA VAL A 9 -17.84 -11.01 -20.06
C VAL A 9 -18.58 -9.70 -20.29
N ASN A 10 -17.86 -8.58 -20.22
CA ASN A 10 -18.38 -7.27 -20.56
C ASN A 10 -18.75 -7.23 -22.05
N PRO A 11 -20.04 -7.04 -22.39
CA PRO A 11 -20.50 -7.10 -23.77
C PRO A 11 -20.05 -5.90 -24.61
N ASP A 12 -19.82 -4.73 -23.99
CA ASP A 12 -19.35 -3.52 -24.69
C ASP A 12 -18.56 -2.62 -23.72
N ARG A 13 -17.25 -2.48 -23.99
CA ARG A 13 -16.35 -1.64 -23.17
C ARG A 13 -16.73 -0.16 -23.14
N ASN A 14 -17.59 0.31 -24.03
CA ASN A 14 -18.02 1.72 -24.09
C ASN A 14 -19.31 1.96 -23.30
N GLN A 15 -20.06 0.91 -22.96
CA GLN A 15 -21.32 1.01 -22.21
C GLN A 15 -21.12 0.63 -20.74
N PRO A 16 -21.84 1.28 -19.80
CA PRO A 16 -21.78 0.89 -18.39
C PRO A 16 -22.12 -0.59 -18.18
N TRP A 17 -21.20 -1.35 -17.59
CA TRP A 17 -21.43 -2.78 -17.32
C TRP A 17 -22.29 -3.01 -16.07
N ASN A 18 -23.55 -2.57 -16.11
CA ASN A 18 -24.49 -2.70 -14.99
C ASN A 18 -24.79 -4.16 -14.60
N GLY A 19 -24.67 -5.07 -15.57
CA GLY A 19 -24.74 -6.52 -15.39
C GLY A 19 -23.48 -7.17 -14.80
N LEU A 20 -22.51 -6.39 -14.29
CA LEU A 20 -21.33 -6.90 -13.59
C LEU A 20 -21.73 -8.01 -12.59
N PRO A 21 -21.21 -9.24 -12.71
CA PRO A 21 -21.56 -10.33 -11.81
C PRO A 21 -21.36 -9.99 -10.33
N LEU A 22 -22.28 -10.48 -9.49
CA LEU A 22 -22.16 -10.36 -8.04
C LEU A 22 -21.19 -11.40 -7.50
N LEU A 23 -20.60 -11.10 -6.35
CA LEU A 23 -19.82 -12.03 -5.54
C LEU A 23 -20.73 -12.92 -4.68
N PRO A 24 -20.31 -14.15 -4.34
CA PRO A 24 -19.04 -14.79 -4.71
C PRO A 24 -19.01 -15.28 -6.18
N ILE A 25 -17.81 -15.45 -6.73
CA ILE A 25 -17.62 -16.04 -8.07
C ILE A 25 -17.73 -17.57 -8.02
N ALA A 26 -18.02 -18.21 -9.15
CA ALA A 26 -18.14 -19.66 -9.25
C ALA A 26 -16.83 -20.37 -8.84
N PRO A 27 -16.89 -21.47 -8.06
CA PRO A 27 -15.70 -22.21 -7.63
C PRO A 27 -14.79 -22.69 -8.76
N SER A 28 -15.34 -23.03 -9.92
CA SER A 28 -14.58 -23.44 -11.11
C SER A 28 -13.58 -22.38 -11.62
N LEU A 29 -13.74 -21.10 -11.21
CA LEU A 29 -12.89 -20.00 -11.65
C LEU A 29 -11.62 -19.84 -10.80
N TYR A 30 -11.56 -20.46 -9.62
CA TYR A 30 -10.40 -20.37 -8.71
C TYR A 30 -9.91 -21.73 -8.20
N ARG A 31 -10.71 -22.80 -8.29
CA ARG A 31 -10.31 -24.18 -7.96
C ARG A 31 -9.53 -24.79 -9.12
N ASP A 32 -8.33 -24.28 -9.33
CA ASP A 32 -7.40 -24.70 -10.38
C ASP A 32 -6.04 -25.04 -9.74
N VAL A 33 -5.39 -26.09 -10.25
CA VAL A 33 -4.14 -26.61 -9.69
C VAL A 33 -3.05 -25.55 -9.69
N ASP A 34 -2.87 -24.81 -10.77
CA ASP A 34 -1.80 -23.82 -10.89
C ASP A 34 -2.05 -22.65 -9.94
N ILE A 35 -3.32 -22.27 -9.73
CA ILE A 35 -3.70 -21.23 -8.77
C ILE A 35 -3.33 -21.68 -7.35
N TYR A 36 -3.62 -22.93 -7.00
CA TYR A 36 -3.34 -23.45 -5.65
C TYR A 36 -1.85 -23.69 -5.40
N GLU A 37 -1.09 -24.11 -6.41
CA GLU A 37 0.37 -24.17 -6.33
C GLU A 37 0.98 -22.79 -6.10
N GLN A 38 0.56 -21.78 -6.87
CA GLN A 38 1.04 -20.41 -6.70
C GLN A 38 0.57 -19.79 -5.37
N LEU A 39 -0.63 -20.14 -4.91
CA LEU A 39 -1.16 -19.74 -3.61
C LEU A 39 -0.29 -20.30 -2.48
N GLY A 40 0.14 -21.56 -2.56
CA GLY A 40 1.06 -22.16 -1.59
C GLY A 40 2.34 -21.33 -1.42
N LYS A 41 2.98 -20.96 -2.54
CA LYS A 41 4.20 -20.12 -2.55
C LYS A 41 3.97 -18.73 -1.97
N ALA A 42 2.83 -18.11 -2.30
CA ALA A 42 2.46 -16.80 -1.78
C ALA A 42 2.25 -16.83 -0.25
N LYS A 43 1.56 -17.87 0.24
CA LYS A 43 1.32 -18.06 1.68
C LYS A 43 2.60 -18.33 2.45
N GLU A 44 3.49 -19.18 1.92
CA GLU A 44 4.80 -19.45 2.51
C GLU A 44 5.60 -18.15 2.67
N ALA A 45 5.75 -17.39 1.59
CA ALA A 45 6.51 -16.13 1.61
C ALA A 45 5.89 -15.09 2.58
N LEU A 46 4.56 -14.97 2.59
CA LEU A 46 3.85 -14.07 3.49
C LEU A 46 3.98 -14.49 4.95
N ALA A 47 3.92 -15.79 5.25
CA ALA A 47 4.10 -16.31 6.61
C ALA A 47 5.53 -16.10 7.13
N MET A 48 6.55 -16.23 6.28
CA MET A 48 7.94 -15.90 6.64
C MET A 48 8.07 -14.41 7.02
N LEU A 49 7.46 -13.52 6.22
CA LEU A 49 7.39 -12.09 6.55
C LEU A 49 6.65 -11.85 7.87
N ALA A 50 5.49 -12.48 8.06
CA ALA A 50 4.68 -12.35 9.28
C ALA A 50 5.49 -12.73 10.52
N GLY A 51 6.12 -13.92 10.50
CA GLY A 51 6.94 -14.41 11.61
C GLY A 51 8.11 -13.49 11.95
N ARG A 52 8.79 -12.92 10.93
CA ARG A 52 9.87 -11.97 11.17
C ARG A 52 9.36 -10.64 11.73
N SER A 53 8.21 -10.16 11.27
CA SER A 53 7.67 -8.85 11.69
C SER A 53 7.29 -8.78 13.17
N ILE A 54 6.81 -9.89 13.75
CA ILE A 54 6.44 -9.99 15.18
C ILE A 54 7.66 -9.91 16.10
N ALA A 55 8.81 -10.43 15.65
CA ALA A 55 10.03 -10.49 16.44
C ALA A 55 10.73 -9.12 16.62
N ILE A 56 10.15 -8.04 16.11
CA ILE A 56 10.80 -6.73 16.04
C ILE A 56 10.41 -5.91 17.28
N PRO A 57 11.38 -5.52 18.13
CA PRO A 57 11.10 -4.84 19.40
C PRO A 57 10.35 -3.51 19.27
N ASN A 58 10.45 -2.84 18.11
CA ASN A 58 9.60 -1.70 17.77
C ASN A 58 9.17 -1.74 16.29
N PRO A 59 7.96 -2.25 15.98
CA PRO A 59 7.46 -2.26 14.61
C PRO A 59 7.20 -0.87 14.03
N GLY A 60 7.05 0.17 14.86
CA GLY A 60 6.79 1.56 14.46
C GLY A 60 7.80 2.14 13.45
N MET A 61 9.01 1.59 13.45
CA MET A 61 10.06 1.86 12.47
C MET A 61 9.70 1.36 11.07
N LEU A 62 9.31 0.09 10.94
CA LEU A 62 8.89 -0.50 9.67
C LEU A 62 7.61 0.12 9.14
N ILE A 63 6.70 0.43 10.06
CA ILE A 63 5.46 1.17 9.80
C ILE A 63 5.76 2.45 9.02
N ASN A 64 6.74 3.25 9.45
CA ASN A 64 6.99 4.54 8.81
C ASN A 64 7.80 4.44 7.51
N SER A 65 8.74 3.50 7.43
CA SER A 65 9.64 3.39 6.29
C SER A 65 9.05 2.58 5.14
N ILE A 66 8.52 1.37 5.42
CA ILE A 66 8.00 0.47 4.38
C ILE A 66 6.65 0.95 3.86
N SER A 67 5.75 1.42 4.75
CA SER A 67 4.44 1.92 4.31
C SER A 67 4.58 3.17 3.43
N LEU A 68 5.66 3.93 3.61
CA LEU A 68 5.95 5.11 2.80
C LEU A 68 6.45 4.73 1.41
N GLN A 69 7.27 3.70 1.31
CA GLN A 69 7.69 3.13 0.03
C GLN A 69 6.49 2.58 -0.75
N GLU A 70 5.60 1.84 -0.07
CA GLU A 70 4.32 1.43 -0.65
C GLU A 70 3.51 2.63 -1.15
N ALA A 71 3.37 3.68 -0.35
CA ALA A 71 2.65 4.89 -0.73
C ALA A 71 3.23 5.59 -1.97
N LYS A 72 4.56 5.71 -2.03
CA LYS A 72 5.27 6.34 -3.15
C LYS A 72 5.04 5.56 -4.44
N VAL A 73 5.25 4.25 -4.40
CA VAL A 73 5.13 3.38 -5.58
C VAL A 73 3.68 3.24 -6.03
N SER A 74 2.75 3.08 -5.08
CA SER A 74 1.32 3.02 -5.37
C SER A 74 0.83 4.30 -6.05
N SER A 75 1.37 5.46 -5.66
CA SER A 75 1.07 6.74 -6.31
C SER A 75 1.72 6.86 -7.70
N ALA A 76 2.93 6.33 -7.89
CA ALA A 76 3.61 6.30 -9.19
C ALA A 76 2.86 5.47 -10.25
N ILE A 77 2.10 4.44 -9.84
CA ILE A 77 1.20 3.70 -10.74
C ILE A 77 0.15 4.65 -11.35
N GLU A 78 -0.33 5.64 -10.59
CA GLU A 78 -1.26 6.67 -11.06
C GLU A 78 -0.55 7.89 -11.70
N ASN A 79 0.74 7.77 -12.02
CA ASN A 79 1.60 8.83 -12.58
C ASN A 79 1.84 10.01 -11.63
N VAL A 80 1.75 9.79 -10.32
CA VAL A 80 2.14 10.77 -9.29
C VAL A 80 3.58 10.46 -8.87
N PHE A 81 4.51 11.29 -9.34
CA PHE A 81 5.94 11.09 -9.11
C PHE A 81 6.50 12.11 -8.12
N THR A 82 7.25 11.64 -7.14
CA THR A 82 8.03 12.47 -6.21
C THR A 82 9.37 11.81 -5.94
N THR A 83 10.36 12.61 -5.53
CA THR A 83 11.68 12.10 -5.16
C THR A 83 11.73 11.65 -3.70
N ASP A 84 12.67 10.77 -3.35
CA ASP A 84 12.87 10.35 -1.96
C ASP A 84 13.25 11.54 -1.06
N ASP A 85 14.11 12.45 -1.52
CA ASP A 85 14.51 13.65 -0.76
C ASP A 85 13.33 14.59 -0.50
N GLU A 86 12.44 14.80 -1.48
CA GLU A 86 11.21 15.58 -1.28
C GLU A 86 10.26 14.90 -0.28
N LEU A 87 10.07 13.59 -0.41
CA LEU A 87 9.13 12.84 0.40
C LEU A 87 9.58 12.75 1.87
N TYR A 88 10.84 12.38 2.10
CA TYR A 88 11.38 12.28 3.46
C TYR A 88 11.41 13.65 4.14
N ARG A 89 11.77 14.71 3.41
CA ARG A 89 11.69 16.09 3.94
C ARG A 89 10.26 16.46 4.34
N ALA A 90 9.27 16.17 3.49
CA ALA A 90 7.88 16.50 3.77
C ALA A 90 7.35 15.81 5.04
N ILE A 91 7.85 14.62 5.38
CA ILE A 91 7.51 13.92 6.63
C ILE A 91 8.21 14.56 7.83
N SER A 92 9.51 14.83 7.69
CA SER A 92 10.33 15.41 8.75
C SER A 92 9.84 16.78 9.19
N ASP A 93 9.22 17.55 8.30
CA ASP A 93 8.80 18.92 8.56
C ASP A 93 7.59 19.05 9.49
N SER A 94 6.95 17.93 9.85
CA SER A 94 6.00 17.82 10.99
C SER A 94 4.92 18.90 10.99
N LYS A 95 4.37 19.18 9.82
CA LYS A 95 3.07 19.77 9.48
C LYS A 95 2.87 19.35 8.03
N ILE A 96 1.65 19.09 7.60
CA ILE A 96 1.34 19.14 6.17
C ILE A 96 1.51 20.61 5.78
N ASP A 97 2.76 21.06 5.68
CA ASP A 97 3.10 22.44 5.38
C ASP A 97 2.52 22.70 4.01
N SER A 98 1.88 23.87 3.88
CA SER A 98 1.45 24.43 2.60
C SER A 98 2.59 24.44 1.56
N GLU A 99 3.86 24.33 2.01
CA GLU A 99 5.10 24.30 1.21
C GLU A 99 5.49 22.95 0.58
N ALA A 100 4.92 21.80 0.99
CA ALA A 100 5.29 20.53 0.36
C ALA A 100 4.77 20.48 -1.10
N PRO A 101 5.58 20.01 -2.07
CA PRO A 101 5.16 19.87 -3.47
C PRO A 101 3.90 19.01 -3.59
N GLY A 102 3.03 19.32 -4.56
CA GLY A 102 1.76 18.62 -4.79
C GLY A 102 1.88 17.08 -4.80
N PRO A 103 2.84 16.50 -5.54
CA PRO A 103 3.03 15.04 -5.58
C PRO A 103 3.43 14.42 -4.24
N ALA A 104 4.31 15.09 -3.47
CA ALA A 104 4.70 14.60 -2.14
C ALA A 104 3.50 14.58 -1.18
N LYS A 105 2.66 15.63 -1.20
CA LYS A 105 1.42 15.67 -0.41
C LYS A 105 0.45 14.53 -0.76
N GLU A 106 0.37 14.16 -2.03
CA GLU A 106 -0.47 13.06 -2.49
C GLU A 106 0.03 11.69 -2.00
N VAL A 107 1.35 11.47 -2.01
CA VAL A 107 1.96 10.28 -1.39
C VAL A 107 1.70 10.22 0.11
N LEU A 108 1.81 11.35 0.81
CA LEU A 108 1.54 11.42 2.25
C LEU A 108 0.07 11.13 2.59
N ARG A 109 -0.86 11.63 1.77
CA ARG A 109 -2.29 11.32 1.88
C ARG A 109 -2.58 9.83 1.68
N TYR A 110 -1.90 9.17 0.74
CA TYR A 110 -1.99 7.70 0.61
C TYR A 110 -1.57 7.00 1.91
N ARG A 111 -0.41 7.39 2.46
CA ARG A 111 0.09 6.82 3.72
C ARG A 111 -0.89 7.07 4.87
N GLU A 112 -1.45 8.27 4.97
CA GLU A 112 -2.47 8.59 5.98
C GLU A 112 -3.73 7.74 5.81
N ALA A 113 -4.21 7.54 4.58
CA ALA A 113 -5.36 6.71 4.29
C ALA A 113 -5.10 5.24 4.67
N LEU A 114 -3.91 4.71 4.36
CA LEU A 114 -3.48 3.38 4.77
C LEU A 114 -3.58 3.22 6.29
N TRP A 115 -2.97 4.11 7.06
CA TRP A 115 -3.02 4.01 8.53
C TRP A 115 -4.43 4.23 9.10
N THR A 116 -5.17 5.17 8.54
CA THR A 116 -6.54 5.44 8.97
C THR A 116 -7.46 4.25 8.75
N GLY A 117 -7.36 3.58 7.59
CA GLY A 117 -8.15 2.38 7.31
C GLY A 117 -7.75 1.19 8.18
N TYR A 118 -6.47 1.01 8.45
CA TYR A 118 -5.97 -0.03 9.35
C TYR A 118 -6.54 0.15 10.76
N HIS A 119 -6.46 1.37 11.32
CA HIS A 119 -7.03 1.68 12.63
C HIS A 119 -8.55 1.56 12.65
N TYR A 120 -9.23 2.02 11.59
CA TYR A 120 -10.68 1.87 11.44
C TYR A 120 -11.11 0.40 11.56
N LEU A 121 -10.42 -0.51 10.87
CA LEU A 121 -10.75 -1.95 10.91
C LEU A 121 -10.36 -2.62 12.22
N LYS A 122 -9.28 -2.18 12.89
CA LYS A 122 -8.94 -2.64 14.25
C LYS A 122 -10.03 -2.27 15.27
N GLU A 123 -10.64 -1.10 15.13
CA GLU A 123 -11.70 -0.63 16.03
C GLU A 123 -13.07 -1.24 15.69
N LYS A 124 -13.45 -1.24 14.40
CA LYS A 124 -14.80 -1.66 13.95
C LYS A 124 -14.91 -3.16 13.65
N GLY A 125 -13.82 -3.84 13.36
CA GLY A 125 -13.77 -5.28 13.03
C GLY A 125 -14.33 -5.67 11.65
N ARG A 126 -14.87 -4.73 10.86
CA ARG A 126 -15.55 -5.01 9.59
C ARG A 126 -15.39 -3.88 8.58
N PHE A 127 -15.52 -4.24 7.30
CA PHE A 127 -15.63 -3.27 6.21
C PHE A 127 -17.06 -2.71 6.15
N ASP A 128 -17.21 -1.45 5.77
CA ASP A 128 -18.49 -0.85 5.42
C ASP A 128 -18.27 0.31 4.42
N ARG A 129 -19.35 1.00 4.05
CA ARG A 129 -19.25 2.14 3.11
C ARG A 129 -18.42 3.29 3.68
N GLU A 130 -18.49 3.52 4.98
CA GLU A 130 -17.77 4.62 5.64
C GLU A 130 -16.26 4.41 5.51
N TYR A 131 -15.78 3.19 5.71
CA TYR A 131 -14.39 2.83 5.46
C TYR A 131 -13.93 3.27 4.05
N PHE A 132 -14.66 2.90 3.00
CA PHE A 132 -14.26 3.23 1.63
C PHE A 132 -14.34 4.73 1.33
N ILE A 133 -15.39 5.40 1.81
CA ILE A 133 -15.55 6.85 1.64
C ILE A 133 -14.42 7.59 2.36
N LYS A 134 -14.07 7.18 3.59
CA LYS A 134 -13.00 7.81 4.37
C LYS A 134 -11.64 7.67 3.70
N LEU A 135 -11.33 6.48 3.16
CA LEU A 135 -10.11 6.29 2.37
C LEU A 135 -10.06 7.23 1.17
N TYR A 136 -11.14 7.29 0.39
CA TYR A 136 -11.24 8.16 -0.77
C TYR A 136 -11.05 9.64 -0.40
N GLN A 137 -11.74 10.10 0.64
CA GLN A 137 -11.69 11.50 1.11
C GLN A 137 -10.27 11.92 1.51
N ILE A 138 -9.54 11.06 2.20
CA ILE A 138 -8.14 11.32 2.58
C ILE A 138 -7.25 11.33 1.34
N ILE A 139 -7.33 10.30 0.48
CA ILE A 139 -6.49 10.19 -0.73
C ILE A 139 -6.66 11.40 -1.64
N GLN A 140 -7.90 11.86 -1.82
CA GLN A 140 -8.24 12.94 -2.74
C GLN A 140 -8.24 14.33 -2.10
N ASP A 141 -8.12 14.45 -0.78
CA ASP A 141 -8.39 15.69 -0.04
C ASP A 141 -9.74 16.29 -0.46
N SER A 142 -10.79 15.49 -0.28
CA SER A 142 -12.14 15.79 -0.75
C SER A 142 -13.17 15.50 0.33
N SER A 143 -14.32 16.17 0.26
CA SER A 143 -15.51 15.84 1.05
C SER A 143 -16.55 15.04 0.24
N ASP A 144 -16.26 14.71 -1.03
CA ASP A 144 -17.12 13.88 -1.86
C ASP A 144 -17.22 12.44 -1.32
N GLY A 145 -18.15 11.66 -1.87
CA GLY A 145 -18.30 10.23 -1.59
C GLY A 145 -18.45 9.40 -2.86
N ILE A 146 -19.28 8.36 -2.81
CA ILE A 146 -19.63 7.55 -3.99
C ILE A 146 -20.12 8.48 -5.11
N ARG A 147 -19.61 8.26 -6.33
CA ARG A 147 -19.92 9.13 -7.48
C ARG A 147 -21.42 9.14 -7.77
N PRO A 148 -21.99 10.29 -8.19
CA PRO A 148 -23.42 10.37 -8.43
C PRO A 148 -23.86 9.50 -9.62
N PRO A 149 -25.13 9.07 -9.67
CA PRO A 149 -25.66 8.18 -10.72
C PRO A 149 -25.46 8.66 -12.16
N PHE A 150 -25.34 9.97 -12.37
CA PHE A 150 -25.15 10.58 -13.68
C PHE A 150 -23.68 10.75 -14.07
N ALA A 151 -22.71 10.50 -13.19
CA ALA A 151 -21.29 10.63 -13.50
C ALA A 151 -20.86 9.66 -14.59
N ARG A 152 -20.26 10.18 -15.66
CA ARG A 152 -19.62 9.39 -16.71
C ARG A 152 -18.17 9.12 -16.29
N THR A 153 -17.84 7.85 -16.08
CA THR A 153 -16.51 7.42 -15.68
C THR A 153 -16.02 6.37 -16.66
N PHE A 154 -14.73 6.38 -16.97
CA PHE A 154 -14.09 5.43 -17.87
C PHE A 154 -12.76 5.03 -17.25
N ILE A 155 -12.48 3.73 -17.22
CA ILE A 155 -11.11 3.25 -17.05
C ILE A 155 -10.46 3.35 -18.42
N ARG A 156 -9.39 4.14 -18.54
CA ARG A 156 -8.76 4.45 -19.82
C ARG A 156 -7.59 3.51 -20.11
N MET A 157 -7.35 3.25 -21.38
CA MET A 157 -6.13 2.57 -21.83
C MET A 157 -4.92 3.47 -21.58
N GLY A 158 -3.92 2.93 -20.89
CA GLY A 158 -2.60 3.58 -20.73
C GLY A 158 -1.73 3.47 -21.99
N GLY A 159 -0.51 3.99 -21.90
CA GLY A 159 0.51 3.91 -22.96
C GLY A 159 0.55 5.11 -23.90
N THR A 160 1.39 5.01 -24.93
CA THR A 160 1.60 6.04 -25.97
C THR A 160 1.17 5.48 -27.32
N GLY A 161 0.25 6.15 -28.01
CA GLY A 161 -0.23 5.73 -29.33
C GLY A 161 -1.69 6.09 -29.61
N PRO A 162 -2.26 5.69 -30.76
CA PRO A 162 -3.61 6.10 -31.20
C PRO A 162 -4.75 5.65 -30.28
N ASN A 163 -4.48 4.70 -29.38
CA ASN A 163 -5.46 4.15 -28.43
C ASN A 163 -5.27 4.68 -27.01
N ALA A 164 -4.20 5.43 -26.73
CA ALA A 164 -3.97 6.04 -25.42
C ALA A 164 -5.14 6.94 -25.05
N GLY A 165 -5.66 6.79 -23.83
CA GLY A 165 -6.79 7.56 -23.33
C GLY A 165 -8.17 7.10 -23.82
N LYS A 166 -8.28 6.12 -24.74
CA LYS A 166 -9.58 5.52 -25.11
C LYS A 166 -10.15 4.71 -23.94
N PRO A 167 -11.48 4.54 -23.84
CA PRO A 167 -12.09 3.66 -22.85
C PRO A 167 -11.57 2.23 -22.98
N ALA A 168 -10.90 1.73 -21.95
CA ALA A 168 -10.58 0.32 -21.78
C ALA A 168 -11.79 -0.45 -21.23
N TYR A 169 -12.59 0.24 -20.40
CA TYR A 169 -13.77 -0.29 -19.69
C TYR A 169 -14.64 0.87 -19.17
N THR A 170 -15.97 0.72 -19.22
CA THR A 170 -16.94 1.67 -18.64
C THR A 170 -17.62 1.05 -17.41
N PRO A 171 -17.33 1.54 -16.19
CA PRO A 171 -17.89 1.02 -14.94
C PRO A 171 -19.42 1.09 -14.84
N PRO A 172 -20.05 0.31 -13.93
CA PRO A 172 -21.48 0.38 -13.66
C PRO A 172 -21.94 1.80 -13.36
N ARG A 173 -23.15 2.16 -13.77
CA ARG A 173 -23.70 3.51 -13.58
C ARG A 173 -25.22 3.45 -13.53
N GLY A 174 -25.79 4.22 -12.62
CA GLY A 174 -27.24 4.37 -12.47
C GLY A 174 -27.60 4.51 -11.00
N LYS A 175 -28.85 4.87 -10.73
CA LYS A 175 -29.32 5.12 -9.36
C LYS A 175 -29.26 3.83 -8.54
N GLY A 176 -28.49 3.82 -7.45
CA GLY A 176 -28.36 2.68 -6.54
C GLY A 176 -27.52 1.51 -7.06
N ILE A 177 -27.03 1.54 -8.30
CA ILE A 177 -26.31 0.41 -8.91
C ILE A 177 -24.90 0.30 -8.31
N VAL A 178 -24.19 1.43 -8.22
CA VAL A 178 -22.80 1.44 -7.69
C VAL A 178 -22.81 1.08 -6.21
N GLU A 179 -23.76 1.64 -5.47
CA GLU A 179 -23.96 1.38 -4.05
C GLU A 179 -24.28 -0.10 -3.80
N ALA A 180 -25.20 -0.70 -4.55
CA ALA A 180 -25.54 -2.12 -4.41
C ALA A 180 -24.37 -3.05 -4.74
N LYS A 181 -23.55 -2.71 -5.76
CA LYS A 181 -22.34 -3.49 -6.08
C LYS A 181 -21.28 -3.37 -4.98
N LEU A 182 -21.10 -2.17 -4.44
CA LEU A 182 -20.18 -1.94 -3.32
C LEU A 182 -20.65 -2.67 -2.06
N ASP A 183 -21.95 -2.70 -1.79
CA ASP A 183 -22.52 -3.47 -0.67
C ASP A 183 -22.29 -4.97 -0.83
N ASN A 184 -22.45 -5.51 -2.04
CA ASN A 184 -22.16 -6.91 -2.30
C ASN A 184 -20.68 -7.24 -2.07
N LEU A 185 -19.76 -6.34 -2.46
CA LEU A 185 -18.33 -6.46 -2.12
C LEU A 185 -18.11 -6.41 -0.60
N ILE A 186 -18.72 -5.47 0.10
CA ILE A 186 -18.65 -5.35 1.57
C ILE A 186 -19.15 -6.63 2.24
N GLN A 187 -20.29 -7.17 1.79
CA GLN A 187 -20.85 -8.42 2.29
C GLN A 187 -19.87 -9.57 2.08
N PHE A 188 -19.31 -9.71 0.88
CA PHE A 188 -18.30 -10.73 0.57
C PHE A 188 -17.06 -10.63 1.46
N LEU A 189 -16.58 -9.41 1.74
CA LEU A 189 -15.41 -9.21 2.62
C LEU A 189 -15.70 -9.55 4.08
N ASN A 190 -16.93 -9.35 4.54
CA ASN A 190 -17.31 -9.56 5.94
C ASN A 190 -17.84 -10.96 6.24
N ASP A 191 -18.32 -11.68 5.22
CA ASP A 191 -18.89 -13.01 5.36
C ASP A 191 -17.79 -14.08 5.46
N GLU A 192 -17.61 -14.61 6.67
CA GLU A 192 -16.66 -15.70 6.95
C GLU A 192 -17.03 -17.01 6.25
N GLN A 193 -18.30 -17.22 5.90
CA GLN A 193 -18.79 -18.41 5.21
C GLN A 193 -18.69 -18.27 3.68
N SER A 194 -18.41 -17.07 3.18
CA SER A 194 -18.29 -16.84 1.74
C SER A 194 -17.05 -17.54 1.17
N GLN A 195 -17.20 -18.13 -0.02
CA GLN A 195 -16.13 -18.85 -0.72
C GLN A 195 -15.42 -17.94 -1.74
N PRO A 196 -14.10 -18.08 -1.97
CA PRO A 196 -13.18 -19.05 -1.36
C PRO A 196 -12.88 -18.74 0.11
N ASP A 197 -12.63 -19.77 0.93
CA ASP A 197 -12.24 -19.55 2.33
C ASP A 197 -10.84 -18.91 2.46
N ASP A 198 -9.97 -19.13 1.47
CA ASP A 198 -8.61 -18.58 1.50
C ASP A 198 -8.62 -17.06 1.26
N ILE A 199 -8.04 -16.33 2.21
CA ILE A 199 -8.03 -14.87 2.26
C ILE A 199 -7.27 -14.24 1.09
N LEU A 200 -6.20 -14.86 0.58
CA LEU A 200 -5.46 -14.30 -0.56
C LEU A 200 -6.27 -14.42 -1.85
N LEU A 201 -7.04 -15.51 -2.01
CA LEU A 201 -7.99 -15.62 -3.12
C LEU A 201 -9.13 -14.61 -2.98
N LYS A 202 -9.70 -14.44 -1.77
CA LYS A 202 -10.69 -13.38 -1.49
C LYS A 202 -10.15 -12.00 -1.83
N MET A 203 -8.91 -11.70 -1.46
CA MET A 203 -8.23 -10.44 -1.78
C MET A 203 -8.14 -10.21 -3.29
N CYS A 204 -7.72 -11.22 -4.07
CA CYS A 204 -7.64 -11.11 -5.53
C CYS A 204 -9.01 -10.80 -6.16
N ILE A 205 -10.07 -11.48 -5.70
CA ILE A 205 -11.45 -11.26 -6.17
C ILE A 205 -11.94 -9.87 -5.79
N ALA A 206 -11.77 -9.49 -4.53
CA ALA A 206 -12.19 -8.20 -4.00
C ALA A 206 -11.49 -7.04 -4.73
N HIS A 207 -10.19 -7.16 -4.99
CA HIS A 207 -9.42 -6.16 -5.71
C HIS A 207 -9.97 -5.92 -7.11
N TYR A 208 -10.14 -7.00 -7.89
CA TYR A 208 -10.76 -6.90 -9.21
C TYR A 208 -12.14 -6.23 -9.12
N GLN A 209 -13.00 -6.71 -8.21
CA GLN A 209 -14.37 -6.23 -8.08
C GLN A 209 -14.41 -4.74 -7.74
N PHE A 210 -13.56 -4.27 -6.82
CA PHE A 210 -13.47 -2.86 -6.46
C PHE A 210 -13.04 -1.99 -7.65
N GLU A 211 -12.01 -2.40 -8.39
CA GLU A 211 -11.50 -1.67 -9.56
C GLU A 211 -12.58 -1.52 -10.65
N VAL A 212 -13.37 -2.57 -10.91
CA VAL A 212 -14.40 -2.57 -11.96
C VAL A 212 -15.75 -1.99 -11.53
N ILE A 213 -16.04 -1.93 -10.22
CA ILE A 213 -17.14 -1.10 -9.68
C ILE A 213 -16.79 0.38 -9.84
N HIS A 214 -15.53 0.72 -9.54
CA HIS A 214 -14.99 2.06 -9.65
C HIS A 214 -15.89 3.10 -8.97
N PRO A 215 -16.12 2.99 -7.64
CA PRO A 215 -17.19 3.71 -6.95
C PRO A 215 -16.96 5.22 -6.83
N PHE A 216 -15.71 5.69 -6.98
CA PHE A 216 -15.35 7.10 -6.80
C PHE A 216 -15.02 7.79 -8.13
N ARG A 217 -14.97 9.12 -8.12
CA ARG A 217 -14.61 9.93 -9.31
C ARG A 217 -13.15 9.73 -9.73
N ASP A 218 -12.26 9.58 -8.76
CA ASP A 218 -10.85 9.29 -8.91
C ASP A 218 -10.32 8.59 -7.64
N GLY A 219 -9.07 8.15 -7.62
CA GLY A 219 -8.42 7.53 -6.46
C GLY A 219 -8.77 6.06 -6.26
N ASN A 220 -9.57 5.46 -7.13
CA ASN A 220 -10.01 4.06 -7.04
C ASN A 220 -8.81 3.10 -7.00
N GLY A 221 -7.85 3.23 -7.93
CA GLY A 221 -6.66 2.37 -7.95
C GLY A 221 -5.89 2.36 -6.62
N ARG A 222 -5.72 3.54 -6.02
CA ARG A 222 -5.04 3.70 -4.73
C ARG A 222 -5.84 3.10 -3.58
N ALA A 223 -7.15 3.37 -3.52
CA ALA A 223 -8.04 2.81 -2.51
C ALA A 223 -8.13 1.27 -2.59
N GLY A 224 -8.16 0.71 -3.80
CA GLY A 224 -8.15 -0.74 -4.04
C GLY A 224 -6.86 -1.40 -3.54
N ARG A 225 -5.71 -0.78 -3.83
CA ARG A 225 -4.41 -1.26 -3.31
C ARG A 225 -4.32 -1.19 -1.79
N ILE A 226 -4.81 -0.11 -1.17
CA ILE A 226 -4.92 -0.01 0.31
C ILE A 226 -5.83 -1.12 0.86
N MET A 227 -6.98 -1.35 0.23
CA MET A 227 -7.91 -2.40 0.62
C MET A 227 -7.24 -3.79 0.63
N ASN A 228 -6.35 -4.09 -0.31
CA ASN A 228 -5.62 -5.37 -0.31
C ASN A 228 -4.80 -5.57 0.98
N LEU A 229 -4.02 -4.56 1.38
CA LEU A 229 -3.23 -4.61 2.61
C LEU A 229 -4.14 -4.73 3.85
N HIS A 230 -5.31 -4.09 3.83
CA HIS A 230 -6.29 -4.18 4.90
C HIS A 230 -7.02 -5.52 4.97
N ILE A 231 -7.26 -6.19 3.84
CA ILE A 231 -7.78 -7.56 3.82
C ILE A 231 -6.77 -8.50 4.48
N ILE A 232 -5.48 -8.38 4.16
CA ILE A 232 -4.41 -9.19 4.76
C ILE A 232 -4.33 -8.96 6.28
N THR A 233 -4.31 -7.69 6.71
CA THR A 233 -4.12 -7.34 8.13
C THR A 233 -5.34 -7.58 9.01
N ARG A 234 -6.56 -7.31 8.52
CA ARG A 234 -7.80 -7.63 9.25
C ARG A 234 -7.90 -9.12 9.55
N ASN A 235 -7.47 -9.97 8.62
CA ASN A 235 -7.50 -11.42 8.74
C ASN A 235 -6.22 -12.00 9.36
N GLN A 236 -5.37 -11.17 9.99
CA GLN A 236 -4.21 -11.60 10.77
C GLN A 236 -3.16 -12.40 9.98
N LEU A 237 -3.10 -12.23 8.65
CA LEU A 237 -2.01 -12.78 7.84
C LEU A 237 -0.73 -11.96 7.99
N LEU A 238 -0.87 -10.67 8.33
CA LEU A 238 0.20 -9.79 8.81
C LEU A 238 -0.38 -8.93 9.93
N ASP A 239 0.42 -8.59 10.94
CA ASP A 239 -0.04 -7.68 12.00
C ASP A 239 -0.10 -6.22 11.56
N LEU A 240 0.71 -5.87 10.56
CA LEU A 240 0.89 -4.50 10.09
C LEU A 240 0.81 -4.44 8.56
N PRO A 241 0.32 -3.32 8.00
CA PRO A 241 0.22 -3.14 6.55
C PRO A 241 1.59 -2.81 5.92
N ILE A 242 2.54 -3.73 6.03
CA ILE A 242 3.93 -3.59 5.57
C ILE A 242 4.24 -4.36 4.28
N LEU A 243 3.23 -4.99 3.65
CA LEU A 243 3.43 -5.66 2.37
C LEU A 243 3.66 -4.61 1.27
N TYR A 244 4.82 -4.65 0.62
CA TYR A 244 5.20 -3.69 -0.43
C TYR A 244 4.60 -4.09 -1.80
N LEU A 245 3.29 -4.38 -1.81
CA LEU A 245 2.58 -5.01 -2.93
C LEU A 245 2.69 -4.20 -4.23
N SER A 246 2.64 -2.87 -4.13
CA SER A 246 2.66 -2.00 -5.30
C SER A 246 3.98 -2.06 -6.07
N ARG A 247 5.08 -2.53 -5.47
CA ARG A 247 6.37 -2.64 -6.16
C ARG A 247 6.32 -3.56 -7.37
N TYR A 248 5.77 -4.76 -7.19
CA TYR A 248 5.58 -5.69 -8.29
C TYR A 248 4.57 -5.13 -9.31
N ILE A 249 3.50 -4.47 -8.85
CA ILE A 249 2.52 -3.86 -9.74
C ILE A 249 3.14 -2.76 -10.60
N LEU A 250 4.04 -1.94 -10.06
CA LEU A 250 4.73 -0.91 -10.83
C LEU A 250 5.71 -1.50 -11.84
N GLU A 251 6.51 -2.49 -11.46
CA GLU A 251 7.47 -3.16 -12.35
C GLU A 251 6.77 -3.94 -13.48
N HIS A 252 5.57 -4.47 -13.20
CA HIS A 252 4.75 -5.24 -14.14
C HIS A 252 3.45 -4.51 -14.50
N LYS A 253 3.49 -3.18 -14.59
CA LYS A 253 2.29 -2.33 -14.77
C LYS A 253 1.45 -2.70 -15.99
N HIS A 254 2.09 -3.09 -17.09
CA HIS A 254 1.37 -3.54 -18.29
C HIS A 254 0.58 -4.82 -18.01
N ASP A 255 1.24 -5.84 -17.45
CA ASP A 255 0.63 -7.12 -17.11
C ASP A 255 -0.51 -6.95 -16.09
N TYR A 256 -0.39 -6.04 -15.14
CA TYR A 256 -1.46 -5.72 -14.20
C TYR A 256 -2.76 -5.32 -14.92
N TYR A 257 -2.68 -4.32 -15.81
CA TYR A 257 -3.86 -3.83 -16.52
C TYR A 257 -4.36 -4.81 -17.58
N GLU A 258 -3.48 -5.57 -18.23
CA GLU A 258 -3.87 -6.62 -19.17
C GLU A 258 -4.61 -7.76 -18.47
N ASN A 259 -4.13 -8.23 -17.32
CA ASN A 259 -4.83 -9.26 -16.54
C ASN A 259 -6.17 -8.75 -15.99
N LEU A 260 -6.22 -7.52 -15.47
CA LEU A 260 -7.47 -6.90 -15.01
C LEU A 260 -8.50 -6.79 -16.15
N ALA A 261 -8.06 -6.31 -17.32
CA ALA A 261 -8.92 -6.23 -18.50
C ALA A 261 -9.32 -7.63 -19.00
N GLY A 262 -8.42 -8.61 -18.93
CA GLY A 262 -8.63 -9.99 -19.36
C GLY A 262 -9.78 -10.68 -18.62
N VAL A 263 -9.98 -10.39 -17.32
CA VAL A 263 -11.14 -10.91 -16.58
C VAL A 263 -12.45 -10.36 -17.15
N SER A 264 -12.55 -9.04 -17.35
CA SER A 264 -13.78 -8.45 -17.90
C SER A 264 -14.03 -8.81 -19.37
N ARG A 265 -12.99 -9.02 -20.19
CA ARG A 265 -13.13 -9.28 -21.63
C ARG A 265 -13.28 -10.76 -21.97
N TYR A 266 -12.62 -11.63 -21.22
CA TYR A 266 -12.48 -13.05 -21.56
C TYR A 266 -12.79 -13.99 -20.40
N GLY A 267 -13.17 -13.46 -19.22
CA GLY A 267 -13.40 -14.28 -18.03
C GLY A 267 -12.12 -14.91 -17.48
N ASN A 268 -10.94 -14.40 -17.85
CA ASN A 268 -9.64 -14.99 -17.51
C ASN A 268 -9.21 -14.75 -16.07
N TRP A 269 -9.95 -15.34 -15.12
CA TRP A 269 -9.67 -15.28 -13.69
C TRP A 269 -8.35 -15.95 -13.34
N LYS A 270 -7.99 -17.06 -14.01
CA LYS A 270 -6.77 -17.81 -13.72
C LYS A 270 -5.53 -16.92 -13.83
N SER A 271 -5.34 -16.22 -14.96
CA SER A 271 -4.17 -15.34 -15.12
C SER A 271 -4.16 -14.20 -14.11
N TRP A 272 -5.33 -13.65 -13.74
CA TRP A 272 -5.44 -12.64 -12.67
C TRP A 272 -5.00 -13.16 -11.30
N PHE A 273 -5.46 -14.35 -10.89
CA PHE A 273 -5.03 -14.98 -9.65
C PHE A 273 -3.52 -15.24 -9.64
N ILE A 274 -2.98 -15.84 -10.72
CA ILE A 274 -1.54 -16.11 -10.83
C ILE A 274 -0.73 -14.81 -10.73
N TYR A 275 -1.16 -13.74 -11.40
CA TYR A 275 -0.50 -12.44 -11.34
C TYR A 275 -0.47 -11.89 -9.91
N MET A 276 -1.63 -11.81 -9.24
CA MET A 276 -1.74 -11.23 -7.90
C MET A 276 -1.02 -12.07 -6.84
N LEU A 277 -1.08 -13.40 -6.94
CA LEU A 277 -0.39 -14.29 -6.01
C LEU A 277 1.13 -14.24 -6.19
N LYS A 278 1.63 -14.10 -7.42
CA LYS A 278 3.05 -13.82 -7.68
C LYS A 278 3.47 -12.47 -7.10
N ALA A 279 2.63 -11.45 -7.22
CA ALA A 279 2.89 -10.15 -6.61
C ALA A 279 3.03 -10.28 -5.08
N VAL A 280 2.14 -11.02 -4.42
CA VAL A 280 2.23 -11.29 -2.98
C VAL A 280 3.50 -12.07 -2.64
N GLU A 281 3.82 -13.15 -3.36
CA GLU A 281 5.02 -13.96 -3.12
C GLU A 281 6.28 -13.09 -3.22
N TRP A 282 6.45 -12.39 -4.34
CA TRP A 282 7.65 -11.62 -4.64
C TRP A 282 7.82 -10.45 -3.67
N THR A 283 6.75 -9.72 -3.39
CA THR A 283 6.81 -8.56 -2.49
C THR A 283 6.96 -8.96 -1.04
N SER A 284 6.43 -10.12 -0.62
CA SER A 284 6.69 -10.66 0.72
C SER A 284 8.17 -10.99 0.92
N LYS A 285 8.81 -11.63 -0.07
CA LYS A 285 10.25 -11.91 -0.06
C LYS A 285 11.09 -10.62 -0.08
N LEU A 286 10.71 -9.64 -0.89
CA LEU A 286 11.39 -8.33 -0.91
C LEU A 286 11.28 -7.62 0.43
N THR A 287 10.06 -7.49 0.97
CA THR A 287 9.83 -6.86 2.27
C THR A 287 10.61 -7.59 3.37
N LEU A 288 10.63 -8.93 3.38
CA LEU A 288 11.39 -9.70 4.36
C LEU A 288 12.89 -9.38 4.33
N ARG A 289 13.50 -9.29 3.14
CA ARG A 289 14.91 -8.86 3.01
C ARG A 289 15.13 -7.47 3.57
N LYS A 290 14.33 -6.48 3.15
CA LYS A 290 14.42 -5.11 3.67
C LYS A 290 14.29 -5.05 5.19
N VAL A 291 13.37 -5.83 5.76
CA VAL A 291 13.20 -5.92 7.22
C VAL A 291 14.46 -6.45 7.88
N ASN A 292 15.09 -7.49 7.33
CA ASN A 292 16.34 -8.02 7.86
C ASN A 292 17.47 -7.00 7.75
N ASP A 293 17.65 -6.38 6.58
CA ASP A 293 18.70 -5.39 6.35
C ASP A 293 18.56 -4.19 7.30
N ILE A 294 17.32 -3.74 7.58
CA ILE A 294 17.06 -2.68 8.57
C ILE A 294 17.47 -3.13 9.98
N ILE A 295 17.16 -4.38 10.37
CA ILE A 295 17.50 -4.90 11.70
C ILE A 295 19.01 -5.02 11.85
N ASP A 296 19.69 -5.61 10.87
CA ASP A 296 21.14 -5.83 10.90
C ASP A 296 21.86 -4.48 10.95
N SER A 297 21.47 -3.52 10.11
CA SER A 297 22.01 -2.16 10.13
C SER A 297 21.74 -1.43 11.46
N LYS A 298 20.57 -1.63 12.06
CA LYS A 298 20.23 -1.07 13.37
C LYS A 298 21.13 -1.63 14.46
N ASP A 299 21.36 -2.93 14.47
CA ASP A 299 22.17 -3.60 15.49
C ASP A 299 23.65 -3.18 15.40
N GLU A 300 24.20 -3.07 14.18
CA GLU A 300 25.54 -2.53 13.93
C GLU A 300 25.68 -1.09 14.42
N ILE A 301 24.72 -0.22 14.07
CA ILE A 301 24.74 1.18 14.51
C ILE A 301 24.58 1.28 16.03
N LEU A 302 23.73 0.46 16.65
CA LEU A 302 23.56 0.43 18.10
C LEU A 302 24.87 0.05 18.81
N GLN A 303 25.65 -0.87 18.25
CA GLN A 303 26.97 -1.20 18.77
C GLN A 303 27.92 0.00 18.70
N VAL A 304 27.96 0.73 17.58
CA VAL A 304 28.74 1.97 17.46
C VAL A 304 28.33 3.00 18.51
N LEU A 305 27.03 3.20 18.74
CA LEU A 305 26.55 4.11 19.78
C LEU A 305 27.05 3.69 21.18
N ARG A 306 27.03 2.40 21.51
CA ARG A 306 27.44 1.90 22.83
C ARG A 306 28.95 1.99 23.07
N GLU A 307 29.76 1.77 22.02
CA GLU A 307 31.21 1.64 22.14
C GLU A 307 31.96 2.97 21.89
N GLN A 308 31.42 3.83 21.03
CA GLN A 308 32.14 5.01 20.51
C GLN A 308 31.50 6.35 20.88
N THR A 309 30.40 6.34 21.64
CA THR A 309 29.71 7.57 22.05
C THR A 309 29.39 7.59 23.54
N ASP A 310 29.10 8.77 24.08
CA ASP A 310 28.58 9.01 25.43
C ASP A 310 27.05 9.22 25.44
N VAL A 311 26.38 8.75 24.38
CA VAL A 311 24.92 8.86 24.23
C VAL A 311 24.22 8.16 25.40
N ARG A 312 23.43 8.92 26.15
CA ARG A 312 22.49 8.34 27.12
C ARG A 312 21.32 7.72 26.37
N ARG A 313 20.88 6.52 26.77
CA ARG A 313 19.77 5.79 26.11
C ARG A 313 20.04 5.51 24.61
N PRO A 314 21.15 4.85 24.25
CA PRO A 314 21.54 4.63 22.86
C PRO A 314 20.49 3.84 22.05
N GLU A 315 19.73 2.96 22.71
CA GLU A 315 18.64 2.19 22.09
C GLU A 315 17.55 3.11 21.53
N ASP A 316 17.13 4.11 22.31
CA ASP A 316 16.08 5.05 21.91
C ASP A 316 16.56 6.01 20.80
N LEU A 317 17.83 6.45 20.84
CA LEU A 317 18.39 7.27 19.76
C LEU A 317 18.49 6.46 18.46
N CYS A 318 19.02 5.24 18.54
CA CYS A 318 19.12 4.32 17.41
C CYS A 318 17.74 4.08 16.79
N GLU A 319 16.73 3.80 17.63
CA GLU A 319 15.35 3.65 17.16
C GLU A 319 14.81 4.91 16.49
N ALA A 320 15.09 6.09 17.03
CA ALA A 320 14.63 7.34 16.46
C ALA A 320 15.21 7.58 15.05
N ILE A 321 16.51 7.34 14.85
CA ILE A 321 17.18 7.52 13.54
C ILE A 321 16.81 6.47 12.51
N PHE A 322 16.22 5.35 12.93
CA PHE A 322 15.66 4.36 12.02
C PHE A 322 14.15 4.54 11.79
N THR A 323 13.46 5.34 12.62
CA THR A 323 12.02 5.58 12.44
C THR A 323 11.70 6.23 11.09
N GLN A 324 12.61 7.05 10.57
CA GLN A 324 12.50 7.67 9.26
C GLN A 324 13.89 8.07 8.74
N PRO A 325 14.11 8.13 7.42
CA PRO A 325 15.46 8.36 6.90
C PRO A 325 16.03 9.76 7.17
N TYR A 326 15.16 10.76 7.37
CA TYR A 326 15.54 12.14 7.66
C TYR A 326 15.05 12.52 9.06
N ILE A 327 15.98 12.82 9.96
CA ILE A 327 15.65 13.25 11.32
C ILE A 327 16.14 14.67 11.59
N LYS A 328 15.45 15.35 12.50
CA LYS A 328 15.76 16.68 13.01
C LYS A 328 15.88 16.63 14.53
N VAL A 329 16.55 17.63 15.08
CA VAL A 329 16.65 17.83 16.54
C VAL A 329 15.26 17.81 17.19
N ASN A 330 14.26 18.47 16.57
CA ASN A 330 12.92 18.55 17.13
C ASN A 330 12.19 17.19 17.21
N HIS A 331 12.56 16.20 16.40
CA HIS A 331 11.97 14.85 16.51
C HIS A 331 12.39 14.17 17.81
N LEU A 332 13.60 14.44 18.30
CA LEU A 332 14.08 13.91 19.58
C LEU A 332 13.51 14.71 20.76
N THR A 333 13.43 16.04 20.63
CA THR A 333 12.90 16.88 21.72
C THR A 333 11.40 16.75 21.90
N ASN A 334 10.62 16.68 20.80
CA ASN A 334 9.16 16.56 20.86
C ASN A 334 8.70 15.22 21.46
N ARG A 335 9.54 14.18 21.38
CA ARG A 335 9.32 12.89 22.05
C ARG A 335 9.75 12.91 23.52
N GLY A 336 10.29 14.03 24.02
CA GLY A 336 10.84 14.12 25.37
C GLY A 336 12.08 13.26 25.59
N LEU A 337 12.76 12.83 24.50
CA LEU A 337 13.89 11.91 24.61
C LEU A 337 15.14 12.60 25.13
N TYR A 338 15.43 13.80 24.60
CA TYR A 338 16.56 14.64 24.99
C TYR A 338 16.20 16.12 24.98
N ALA A 339 16.91 16.92 25.77
CA ALA A 339 16.90 18.38 25.64
C ALA A 339 17.54 18.81 24.30
N GLU A 340 17.19 19.98 23.78
CA GLU A 340 17.57 20.42 22.44
C GLU A 340 19.08 20.41 22.18
N ASN A 341 19.87 20.95 23.11
CA ASN A 341 21.34 20.96 23.00
C ASN A 341 21.92 19.54 23.02
N THR A 342 21.36 18.66 23.85
CA THR A 342 21.79 17.25 23.94
C THR A 342 21.46 16.49 22.65
N ALA A 343 20.23 16.63 22.14
CA ALA A 343 19.81 16.06 20.86
C ALA A 343 20.71 16.54 19.71
N ARG A 344 21.01 17.85 19.67
CA ARG A 344 21.90 18.43 18.65
C ARG A 344 23.31 17.86 18.74
N ASN A 345 23.87 17.77 19.95
CA ASN A 345 25.22 17.23 20.16
C ASN A 345 25.30 15.77 19.73
N TYR A 346 24.34 14.93 20.12
CA TYR A 346 24.32 13.51 19.72
C TYR A 346 24.17 13.33 18.21
N LEU A 347 23.29 14.10 17.55
CA LEU A 347 23.14 14.03 16.09
C LEU A 347 24.41 14.53 15.35
N ASN A 348 25.10 15.54 15.87
CA ASN A 348 26.39 15.99 15.32
C ASN A 348 27.48 14.92 15.52
N GLN A 349 27.58 14.32 16.71
CA GLN A 349 28.53 13.24 17.00
C GLN A 349 28.33 12.04 16.06
N LEU A 350 27.08 11.63 15.82
CA LEU A 350 26.77 10.60 14.83
C LEU A 350 27.10 11.03 13.39
N SER A 351 27.12 12.33 13.10
CA SER A 351 27.57 12.83 11.80
C SER A 351 29.08 12.79 11.65
N GLU A 352 29.82 13.07 12.72
CA GLU A 352 31.28 12.97 12.77
C GLU A 352 31.74 11.51 12.62
N LEU A 353 30.99 10.56 13.19
CA LEU A 353 31.18 9.12 13.02
C LEU A 353 30.66 8.57 11.68
N GLN A 354 30.16 9.44 10.78
CA GLN A 354 29.59 9.06 9.47
C GLN A 354 28.38 8.11 9.53
N VAL A 355 27.79 7.91 10.71
CA VAL A 355 26.52 7.19 10.88
C VAL A 355 25.37 7.99 10.28
N LEU A 356 25.42 9.32 10.43
CA LEU A 356 24.46 10.24 9.82
C LEU A 356 25.17 11.21 8.87
N GLN A 357 24.43 11.75 7.91
CA GLN A 357 24.88 12.86 7.08
C GLN A 357 24.11 14.12 7.43
N LYS A 358 24.82 15.13 7.95
CA LYS A 358 24.25 16.46 8.19
C LYS A 358 24.10 17.22 6.88
N LYS A 359 22.89 17.73 6.60
CA LYS A 359 22.58 18.51 5.39
C LYS A 359 21.76 19.73 5.74
N GLU A 360 22.11 20.88 5.18
CA GLU A 360 21.29 22.09 5.23
C GLU A 360 20.51 22.23 3.92
N ILE A 361 19.18 22.35 4.01
CA ILE A 361 18.30 22.52 2.86
C ILE A 361 17.35 23.66 3.19
N ARG A 362 17.40 24.76 2.40
CA ARG A 362 16.53 25.94 2.57
C ARG A 362 16.56 26.48 4.01
N GLY A 363 17.74 26.58 4.62
CA GLY A 363 17.92 27.06 6.00
C GLY A 363 17.44 26.09 7.10
N ARG A 364 17.00 24.87 6.75
CA ARG A 364 16.61 23.82 7.70
C ARG A 364 17.72 22.76 7.75
N HIS A 365 18.12 22.34 8.95
CA HIS A 365 19.10 21.27 9.15
C HIS A 365 18.43 19.91 9.31
N TYR A 366 18.93 18.93 8.56
CA TYR A 366 18.53 17.52 8.60
C TYR A 366 19.76 16.65 8.89
N TYR A 367 19.51 15.54 9.55
CA TYR A 367 20.46 14.45 9.71
C TYR A 367 19.88 13.24 8.99
N ILE A 368 20.58 12.76 7.97
CA ILE A 368 20.12 11.71 7.07
C ILE A 368 20.78 10.40 7.50
N ASN A 369 20.02 9.32 7.60
CA ASN A 369 20.54 7.97 7.82
C ASN A 369 20.81 7.31 6.45
N PRO A 370 22.06 7.34 5.92
CA PRO A 370 22.37 6.82 4.59
C PRO A 370 22.09 5.33 4.47
N ALA A 371 22.38 4.53 5.50
CA ALA A 371 22.12 3.08 5.49
C ALA A 371 20.62 2.80 5.31
N LEU A 372 19.75 3.48 6.07
CA LEU A 372 18.31 3.32 5.90
C LEU A 372 17.83 3.83 4.52
N VAL A 373 18.37 4.93 4.01
CA VAL A 373 18.03 5.42 2.66
C VAL A 373 18.35 4.36 1.60
N GLU A 374 19.53 3.74 1.69
CA GLU A 374 19.99 2.71 0.75
C GLU A 374 19.10 1.46 0.81
N ILE A 375 18.83 0.96 2.01
CA ILE A 375 17.96 -0.22 2.20
C ILE A 375 16.56 0.02 1.63
N LEU A 376 16.03 1.25 1.74
CA LEU A 376 14.70 1.55 1.22
C LEU A 376 14.68 1.72 -0.30
N ALA A 377 15.79 2.14 -0.92
CA ALA A 377 15.87 2.38 -2.36
C ALA A 377 15.82 1.11 -3.21
N TYR A 378 16.37 -0.02 -2.72
CA TYR A 378 16.59 -1.24 -3.52
C TYR A 378 15.70 -2.42 -3.16
#